data_AF-A0AAV2ZKX5-F1
#
_entry.id   AF-A0AAV2ZKX5-F1
#
_cell.length_a   1.000
_cell.length_b   1.000
_cell.length_c   1.000
_cell.angle_alpha   90.00
_cell.angle_beta   90.00
_cell.angle_gamma   90.00
#
_symmetry.space_group_name_H-M   'P 1'
#
loop_
_entity.id
_entity.type
_entity.pdbx_description
1 polymer ?
#
loop_
_entity_poly.entity_id
_entity_poly.type
_entity_poly.pdbx_seq_one_letter_code
_entity_poly.pdbx_strand_id
1 'polypeptide(L)'
;MVIYLCFFKGATKDVIPKIVNSVVNVKLSESDTGKRVSVIDLPGDVLIVPQATLGGKAKGRSMQYHANADKVLGMELFAQFISQCQQELESHPSWVEAGAVLHHGTYGNRQVLQLDTNGPYTHLLEF
;
A
#
# COMPACT_ATOMS: atom_id res chain seq x y z
N MET A 1 2.63 6.45 6.53
CA MET A 1 1.66 5.35 6.33
C MET A 1 2.38 4.15 5.69
N VAL A 2 2.13 2.93 6.17
CA VAL A 2 2.69 1.71 5.56
C VAL A 2 1.58 0.92 4.87
N ILE A 3 1.77 0.59 3.59
CA ILE A 3 0.83 -0.16 2.77
C ILE A 3 1.43 -1.52 2.45
N TYR A 4 0.82 -2.59 2.95
CA TYR A 4 1.15 -3.95 2.54
C TYR A 4 0.22 -4.38 1.41
N LEU A 5 0.78 -4.82 0.28
CA LEU A 5 0.00 -5.05 -0.95
C LEU A 5 0.10 -6.48 -1.45
N CYS A 6 -1.04 -7.06 -1.84
CA CYS A 6 -1.15 -8.37 -2.47
C CYS A 6 -2.12 -8.31 -3.63
N PHE A 7 -1.72 -8.89 -4.77
CA PHE A 7 -2.59 -9.04 -5.94
C PHE A 7 -3.04 -10.49 -6.10
N PHE A 8 -4.29 -10.67 -6.49
CA PHE A 8 -4.85 -11.97 -6.84
C PHE A 8 -4.87 -12.22 -8.35
N LYS A 9 -5.05 -13.48 -8.74
CA LYS A 9 -5.24 -13.86 -10.14
C LYS A 9 -6.44 -13.13 -10.72
N GLY A 10 -6.30 -12.71 -11.97
CA GLY A 10 -7.35 -11.96 -12.66
C GLY A 10 -7.42 -10.49 -12.26
N ALA A 11 -6.57 -9.99 -11.36
CA ALA A 11 -6.41 -8.56 -11.16
C ALA A 11 -5.86 -7.91 -12.44
N THR A 12 -6.44 -6.78 -12.81
CA THR A 12 -6.15 -6.06 -14.05
C THR A 12 -5.73 -4.62 -13.74
N LYS A 13 -5.11 -3.96 -14.72
CA LYS A 13 -4.48 -2.64 -14.53
C LYS A 13 -5.49 -1.52 -14.24
N ASP A 14 -6.73 -1.71 -14.64
CA ASP A 14 -7.88 -0.81 -14.44
C ASP A 14 -8.34 -0.72 -12.98
N VAL A 15 -8.00 -1.68 -12.12
CA VAL A 15 -8.32 -1.56 -10.68
C VAL A 15 -7.36 -0.59 -9.97
N ILE A 16 -6.15 -0.40 -10.50
CA ILE A 16 -5.08 0.35 -9.82
C ILE A 16 -5.49 1.79 -9.48
N PRO A 17 -6.08 2.60 -10.38
CA PRO A 17 -6.51 3.96 -10.03
C PRO A 17 -7.50 3.99 -8.86
N LYS A 18 -8.41 3.02 -8.80
CA LYS A 18 -9.39 2.89 -7.71
C LYS A 18 -8.70 2.55 -6.38
N ILE A 19 -7.75 1.63 -6.39
CA ILE A 19 -6.98 1.26 -5.18
C ILE A 19 -6.18 2.47 -4.70
N VAL A 20 -5.43 3.13 -5.60
CA VAL A 20 -4.61 4.29 -5.28
C VAL A 20 -5.47 5.38 -4.63
N ASN A 21 -6.53 5.83 -5.31
CA ASN A 21 -7.43 6.85 -4.78
C ASN A 21 -7.98 6.46 -3.40
N SER A 22 -8.40 5.20 -3.23
CA SER A 22 -8.95 4.74 -1.95
C SER A 22 -7.90 4.77 -0.83
N VAL A 23 -6.68 4.31 -1.10
CA VAL A 23 -5.63 4.15 -0.08
C VAL A 23 -4.99 5.47 0.31
N VAL A 24 -4.80 6.42 -0.62
CA VAL A 24 -4.18 7.71 -0.28
C VAL A 24 -5.16 8.70 0.35
N ASN A 25 -6.46 8.60 0.02
CA ASN A 25 -7.50 9.50 0.53
C ASN A 25 -8.25 8.97 1.77
N VAL A 26 -8.06 7.70 2.16
CA VAL A 26 -8.70 7.16 3.37
C VAL A 26 -8.19 7.89 4.62
N LYS A 27 -9.13 8.28 5.49
CA LYS A 27 -8.83 9.06 6.70
C LYS A 27 -8.40 8.16 7.86
N LEU A 28 -7.16 7.67 7.81
CA LEU A 28 -6.58 6.80 8.85
C LEU A 28 -5.49 7.48 9.68
N SER A 29 -4.91 8.58 9.18
CA SER A 29 -3.84 9.31 9.85
C SER A 29 -4.41 10.25 10.91
N GLU A 30 -3.74 10.36 12.06
CA GLU A 30 -4.17 11.25 13.14
C GLU A 30 -3.42 12.58 13.07
N SER A 31 -4.17 13.69 12.98
CA SER A 31 -3.63 15.04 13.09
C SER A 31 -3.34 15.43 14.54
N ASP A 32 -2.65 16.55 14.76
CA ASP A 32 -2.36 17.11 16.09
C ASP A 32 -3.62 17.39 16.95
N THR A 33 -4.78 17.49 16.32
CA THR A 33 -6.08 17.67 17.00
C THR A 33 -6.76 16.36 17.38
N GLY A 34 -6.15 15.21 17.10
CA GLY A 34 -6.76 13.89 17.24
C GLY A 34 -7.75 13.53 16.12
N LYS A 35 -8.06 14.46 15.21
CA LYS A 35 -8.94 14.19 14.06
C LYS A 35 -8.27 13.27 13.04
N ARG A 36 -9.04 12.35 12.48
CA ARG A 36 -8.62 11.48 11.38
C ARG A 36 -8.69 12.19 10.03
N VAL A 37 -7.57 12.15 9.32
CA VAL A 37 -7.34 12.78 8.01
C VAL A 37 -6.61 11.80 7.09
N SER A 38 -6.56 12.11 5.79
CA SER A 38 -5.82 11.28 4.83
C SER A 38 -4.31 11.43 5.01
N VAL A 39 -3.51 10.57 4.38
CA VAL A 39 -2.04 10.74 4.40
C VAL A 39 -1.61 11.99 3.62
N ILE A 40 -2.39 12.39 2.62
CA ILE A 40 -2.17 13.60 1.83
C ILE A 40 -2.46 14.86 2.65
N ASP A 41 -3.58 14.84 3.39
CA ASP A 41 -3.99 15.97 4.24
C ASP A 41 -3.08 16.13 5.48
N LEU A 42 -2.44 15.05 5.95
CA LEU A 42 -1.43 15.10 7.03
C LEU A 42 -0.02 15.47 6.54
N PRO A 43 0.14 15.78 5.26
CA PRO A 43 1.26 15.34 4.41
C PRO A 43 2.30 14.40 5.06
N GLY A 44 2.01 13.09 5.10
CA GLY A 44 2.91 12.07 5.64
C GLY A 44 3.61 11.21 4.59
N ASP A 45 4.77 10.66 4.95
CA ASP A 45 5.48 9.67 4.13
C ASP A 45 4.64 8.41 3.89
N VAL A 46 4.85 7.76 2.75
CA VAL A 46 4.20 6.51 2.38
C VAL A 46 5.25 5.43 2.11
N LEU A 47 5.12 4.26 2.71
CA LEU A 47 5.96 3.08 2.44
C LEU A 47 5.11 1.96 1.85
N ILE A 48 5.36 1.58 0.59
CA ILE A 48 4.70 0.46 -0.07
C ILE A 48 5.55 -0.81 0.05
N VAL A 49 4.99 -1.87 0.65
CA VAL A 49 5.67 -3.16 0.85
C VAL A 49 4.95 -4.26 0.07
N PRO A 50 5.64 -4.96 -0.86
CA PRO A 50 5.06 -6.12 -1.53
C PRO A 50 4.89 -7.26 -0.52
N GLN A 51 3.66 -7.69 -0.28
CA GLN A 51 3.29 -8.67 0.75
C GLN A 51 2.29 -9.70 0.23
N ALA A 52 2.75 -10.54 -0.72
CA ALA A 52 1.93 -11.59 -1.31
C ALA A 52 1.36 -12.59 -0.26
N THR A 53 1.95 -12.65 0.93
CA THR A 53 1.49 -13.56 1.99
C THR A 53 0.09 -13.21 2.52
N LEU A 54 -0.40 -11.98 2.33
CA LEU A 54 -1.77 -11.57 2.68
C LEU A 54 -2.84 -12.41 1.98
N GLY A 55 -2.56 -12.93 0.78
CA GLY A 55 -3.47 -13.78 0.04
C GLY A 55 -3.51 -15.25 0.50
N GLY A 56 -2.73 -15.59 1.52
CA GLY A 56 -2.63 -16.96 2.03
C GLY A 56 -3.91 -17.41 2.72
N LYS A 57 -4.34 -18.64 2.40
CA LYS A 57 -5.43 -19.32 3.10
C LYS A 57 -4.88 -20.52 3.88
N ALA A 58 -5.41 -20.77 5.07
CA ALA A 58 -5.04 -21.95 5.85
C ALA A 58 -5.49 -23.25 5.15
N LYS A 59 -4.63 -24.28 5.20
CA LYS A 59 -4.92 -25.64 4.74
C LYS A 59 -4.19 -26.62 5.66
N GLY A 60 -4.92 -27.17 6.64
CA GLY A 60 -4.32 -27.98 7.70
C GLY A 60 -3.33 -27.14 8.52
N ARG A 61 -2.06 -27.55 8.55
CA ARG A 61 -0.96 -26.84 9.25
C ARG A 61 -0.10 -25.98 8.32
N SER A 62 -0.55 -25.75 7.09
CA SER A 62 0.17 -24.99 6.06
C SER A 62 -0.68 -23.84 5.50
N MET A 63 -0.03 -22.91 4.81
CA MET A 63 -0.70 -21.85 4.03
C MET A 63 -0.66 -22.20 2.54
N GLN A 64 -1.74 -21.91 1.82
CA GLN A 64 -1.83 -22.04 0.36
C GLN A 64 -2.10 -20.68 -0.29
N TYR A 65 -1.48 -20.44 -1.45
CA TYR A 65 -1.49 -19.15 -2.16
C TYR A 65 -2.07 -19.28 -3.57
N HIS A 66 -2.98 -20.23 -3.79
CA HIS A 66 -3.50 -20.55 -5.13
C HIS A 66 -4.25 -19.39 -5.80
N ALA A 67 -4.73 -18.43 -5.01
CA ALA A 67 -5.42 -17.25 -5.51
C ALA A 67 -4.47 -16.10 -5.88
N ASN A 68 -3.21 -16.12 -5.46
CA ASN A 68 -2.27 -15.02 -5.70
C ASN A 68 -1.96 -14.90 -7.19
N ALA A 69 -1.78 -13.66 -7.65
CA ALA A 69 -1.21 -13.37 -8.95
C ALA A 69 0.14 -14.09 -9.09
N ASP A 70 0.46 -14.51 -10.32
CA ASP A 70 1.79 -15.06 -10.59
C ASP A 70 2.87 -13.97 -10.48
N LYS A 71 4.13 -14.40 -10.53
CA LYS A 71 5.28 -13.52 -10.32
C LYS A 71 5.33 -12.35 -11.32
N VAL A 72 5.02 -12.60 -12.59
CA VAL A 72 5.15 -11.60 -13.66
C VAL A 72 4.01 -10.59 -13.52
N LEU A 73 2.77 -11.07 -13.45
CA LEU A 73 1.60 -10.21 -13.26
C LEU A 73 1.71 -9.37 -11.99
N GLY A 74 2.08 -9.99 -10.87
CA GLY A 74 2.23 -9.29 -9.59
C GLY A 74 3.32 -8.22 -9.62
N MET A 75 4.44 -8.46 -10.30
CA MET A 75 5.50 -7.48 -10.47
C MET A 75 5.05 -6.28 -11.32
N GLU A 76 4.35 -6.54 -12.42
CA GLU A 76 3.82 -5.48 -13.28
C GLU A 76 2.79 -4.61 -12.55
N LEU A 77 1.83 -5.23 -11.87
CA LEU A 77 0.80 -4.51 -11.11
C LEU A 77 1.41 -3.72 -9.96
N PHE A 78 2.42 -4.26 -9.27
CA PHE A 78 3.14 -3.57 -8.21
C PHE A 78 3.87 -2.33 -8.72
N ALA A 79 4.60 -2.43 -9.83
CA ALA A 79 5.28 -1.30 -10.45
C ALA A 79 4.29 -0.21 -10.88
N GLN A 80 3.14 -0.59 -11.45
CA GLN A 80 2.10 0.35 -11.84
C GLN A 80 1.43 1.02 -10.63
N PHE A 81 1.19 0.27 -9.57
CA PHE A 81 0.66 0.81 -8.32
C PHE A 81 1.59 1.88 -7.74
N ILE A 82 2.90 1.61 -7.67
CA ILE A 82 3.89 2.61 -7.22
C ILE A 82 3.85 3.86 -8.09
N SER A 83 3.90 3.69 -9.42
CA SER A 83 3.92 4.82 -10.35
C SER A 83 2.67 5.69 -10.22
N GLN A 84 1.49 5.08 -10.06
CA GLN A 84 0.24 5.83 -9.91
C GLN A 84 0.13 6.47 -8.51
N CYS A 85 0.57 5.78 -7.44
CA CYS A 85 0.68 6.39 -6.11
C CYS A 85 1.57 7.63 -6.13
N GLN A 86 2.74 7.56 -6.78
CA GLN A 86 3.66 8.69 -6.89
C GLN A 86 2.97 9.88 -7.58
N GLN A 87 2.35 9.65 -8.73
CA GLN A 87 1.66 10.69 -9.49
C GLN A 87 0.52 11.33 -8.69
N GLU A 88 -0.29 10.52 -8.01
CA GLU A 88 -1.40 11.01 -7.19
C GLU A 88 -0.90 11.85 -6.01
N LEU A 89 0.15 11.40 -5.30
CA LEU A 89 0.75 12.14 -4.18
C LEU A 89 1.39 13.46 -4.64
N GLU A 90 2.15 13.43 -5.73
CA GLU A 90 2.80 14.62 -6.30
C GLU A 90 1.82 15.63 -6.90
N SER A 91 0.60 15.20 -7.25
CA SER A 91 -0.46 16.11 -7.70
C SER A 91 -1.00 17.02 -6.59
N HIS A 92 -0.67 16.74 -5.32
CA HIS A 92 -1.10 17.52 -4.16
C HIS A 92 0.03 18.43 -3.66
N PRO A 93 -0.07 19.77 -3.88
CA PRO A 93 1.00 20.70 -3.51
C PRO A 93 1.40 20.66 -2.03
N SER A 94 0.43 20.47 -1.13
CA SER A 94 0.70 20.38 0.32
C SER A 94 1.60 19.21 0.70
N TRP A 95 1.52 18.09 -0.03
CA TRP A 95 2.37 16.92 0.19
C TRP A 95 3.79 17.16 -0.32
N VAL A 96 3.90 17.78 -1.50
CA VAL A 96 5.18 18.15 -2.11
C VAL A 96 5.91 19.21 -1.30
N GLU A 97 5.23 20.29 -0.89
CA GLU A 97 5.80 21.40 -0.12
C GLU A 97 6.26 20.96 1.28
N ALA A 98 5.59 19.97 1.87
CA ALA A 98 6.00 19.37 3.14
C ALA A 98 7.25 18.48 3.01
N GLY A 99 7.69 18.16 1.79
CA GLY A 99 8.85 17.31 1.54
C GLY A 99 8.61 15.84 1.92
N ALA A 100 7.35 15.38 1.95
CA ALA A 100 7.02 13.99 2.19
C ALA A 100 7.50 13.10 1.03
N VAL A 101 7.75 11.82 1.32
CA VAL A 101 8.38 10.89 0.38
C VAL A 101 7.59 9.59 0.25
N LEU A 102 7.51 9.07 -0.98
CA LEU A 102 7.08 7.70 -1.24
C LEU A 102 8.30 6.78 -1.29
N HIS A 103 8.34 5.84 -0.36
CA HIS A 103 9.29 4.72 -0.35
C HIS A 103 8.59 3.44 -0.80
N HIS A 104 9.36 2.51 -1.36
CA HIS A 104 8.84 1.19 -1.69
C HIS A 104 9.89 0.09 -1.52
N GLY A 105 9.42 -1.11 -1.19
CA GLY A 105 10.23 -2.33 -1.21
C GLY A 105 10.58 -2.77 -2.63
N THR A 106 11.65 -3.55 -2.76
CA THR A 106 11.99 -4.22 -4.03
C THR A 106 11.16 -5.50 -4.16
N TYR A 107 10.37 -5.61 -5.25
CA TYR A 107 9.54 -6.78 -5.49
C TYR A 107 10.36 -8.06 -5.59
N GLY A 108 9.93 -9.11 -4.91
CA GLY A 108 10.62 -10.41 -4.88
C GLY A 108 11.75 -10.54 -3.86
N ASN A 109 12.21 -9.44 -3.24
CA ASN A 109 13.20 -9.50 -2.16
C ASN A 109 12.55 -9.86 -0.80
N ARG A 110 13.39 -10.23 0.17
CA ARG A 110 12.97 -10.29 1.57
C ARG A 110 12.75 -8.86 2.09
N GLN A 111 11.54 -8.58 2.57
CA GLN A 111 11.18 -7.28 3.13
C GLN A 111 11.60 -7.21 4.60
N VAL A 112 12.90 -7.00 4.86
CA VAL A 112 13.41 -6.78 6.22
C VAL A 112 12.96 -5.39 6.66
N LEU A 113 12.19 -5.32 7.74
CA LEU A 113 11.51 -4.09 8.15
C LEU A 113 11.57 -3.91 9.67
N GLN A 114 11.83 -2.67 10.08
CA GLN A 114 11.68 -2.20 11.46
C GLN A 114 10.61 -1.11 11.47
N LEU A 115 9.64 -1.21 12.38
CA LEU A 115 8.58 -0.22 12.55
C LEU A 115 8.53 0.21 14.01
N ASP A 116 8.43 1.52 14.20
CA ASP A 116 8.08 2.15 15.47
C ASP A 116 6.76 2.90 15.27
N THR A 117 5.79 2.70 16.17
CA THR A 117 4.43 3.19 15.98
C THR A 117 3.81 3.63 17.29
N ASN A 118 3.11 4.76 17.28
CA ASN A 118 2.22 5.18 18.36
C ASN A 118 0.81 4.57 18.19
N GLY A 119 0.75 3.24 18.11
CA GLY A 119 -0.47 2.49 17.76
C GLY A 119 -0.65 2.38 16.25
N PRO A 120 -0.44 1.18 15.65
CA PRO A 120 -0.36 1.03 14.19
C PRO A 120 -1.69 1.22 13.46
N TYR A 121 -2.83 1.26 14.18
CA TYR A 121 -4.18 1.45 13.66
C TYR A 121 -4.42 0.68 12.35
N THR A 122 -4.17 -0.63 12.39
CA THR A 122 -4.12 -1.49 11.19
C THR A 122 -5.50 -1.71 10.59
N HIS A 123 -5.61 -1.56 9.27
CA HIS A 123 -6.84 -1.75 8.50
C HIS A 123 -6.57 -2.67 7.29
N LEU A 124 -7.61 -3.36 6.84
CA LEU A 124 -7.61 -4.17 5.63
C LEU A 124 -8.62 -3.58 4.63
N LEU A 125 -8.19 -3.41 3.38
CA LEU A 125 -9.06 -3.01 2.27
C LEU A 125 -8.97 -4.09 1.19
N GLU A 126 -10.12 -4.54 0.70
CA GLU A 126 -10.23 -5.52 -0.40
C GLU A 126 -10.86 -4.87 -1.63
N PHE A 127 -10.43 -5.30 -2.82
CA PHE A 127 -10.79 -4.68 -4.10
C PHE A 127 -11.10 -5.73 -5.16
#